data_AF-A0AAU7PB02-F1
#
_entry.id   AF-A0AAU7PB02-F1
#
_cell.length_a   1.000
_cell.length_b   1.000
_cell.length_c   1.000
_cell.angle_alpha   90.00
_cell.angle_beta   90.00
_cell.angle_gamma   90.00
#
_symmetry.space_group_name_H-M   'P 1'
#
loop_
_entity.id
_entity.type
_entity.pdbx_description
1 polymer ?
#
loop_
_entity_poly.entity_id
_entity_poly.type
_entity_poly.pdbx_seq_one_letter_code
_entity_poly.pdbx_strand_id
1 'polypeptide(L)' 'MYLGYALALLGWVICHGQLLGLLAVALFIGYVTVFQILPEERCLSARFQADYAVYRAAVRRWL' A
#
# COMPACT_ATOMS: atom_id res chain seq x y z
N MET A 1 7.09 -2.56 0.24
CA MET A 1 6.75 -3.39 1.41
C MET A 1 5.25 -3.75 1.42
N TYR A 2 4.36 -2.76 1.49
CA TYR A 2 2.90 -2.98 1.57
C TYR A 2 2.28 -3.78 0.42
N LEU A 3 2.73 -3.57 -0.83
CA LEU A 3 2.31 -4.39 -1.97
C LEU A 3 2.58 -5.89 -1.75
N GLY A 4 3.75 -6.24 -1.22
CA GLY A 4 4.11 -7.63 -0.93
C GLY A 4 3.16 -8.26 0.09
N TYR A 5 2.79 -7.53 1.15
CA TYR A 5 1.79 -7.99 2.11
C TYR A 5 0.39 -8.13 1.50
N ALA A 6 -0.02 -7.18 0.65
CA ALA A 6 -1.29 -7.28 -0.06
C ALA A 6 -1.35 -8.49 -1.00
N LEU A 7 -0.27 -8.78 -1.73
CA LEU A 7 -0.17 -9.96 -2.59
C LEU A 7 -0.12 -11.27 -1.79
N ALA A 8 0.57 -11.29 -0.64
CA ALA A 8 0.58 -12.46 0.24
C ALA A 8 -0.82 -12.74 0.84
N LEU A 9 -1.52 -11.70 1.30
CA LEU A 9 -2.90 -11.81 1.78
C LEU A 9 -3.86 -12.25 0.66
N LEU A 10 -3.68 -11.72 -0.56
CA LEU A 10 -4.45 -12.15 -1.72
C LEU A 10 -4.20 -13.63 -2.04
N GLY A 11 -2.95 -14.07 -2.04
CA GLY A 11 -2.60 -15.48 -2.23
C GLY A 11 -3.25 -16.38 -1.18
N TRP A 12 -3.21 -15.97 0.09
CA TRP A 12 -3.89 -16.67 1.18
C TRP A 12 -5.40 -16.80 0.95
N VAL A 13 -6.06 -15.71 0.57
CA VAL A 13 -7.50 -15.68 0.27
C VAL A 13 -7.85 -16.61 -0.89
N ILE A 14 -7.04 -16.60 -1.95
CA ILE A 14 -7.22 -17.48 -3.11
C ILE A 14 -7.07 -18.95 -2.70
N CYS A 15 -6.05 -19.29 -1.91
CA CYS A 15 -5.86 -20.66 -1.41
C CYS A 15 -7.03 -21.16 -0.56
N HIS A 16 -7.71 -20.28 0.18
CA HIS A 16 -8.90 -20.62 0.96
C HIS A 16 -10.20 -20.67 0.14
N GLY A 17 -10.22 -20.14 -1.09
CA GLY A 17 -11.40 -20.16 -1.97
C GLY A 17 -12.59 -19.31 -1.50
N GLN A 18 -12.39 -18.41 -0.53
CA GLN A 18 -13.47 -17.64 0.09
C GLN A 18 -13.60 -16.25 -0.55
N LEU A 19 -14.69 -16.01 -1.28
CA LEU A 19 -14.93 -14.76 -2.01
C LEU A 19 -14.98 -13.52 -1.09
N LEU A 20 -15.52 -13.67 0.13
CA LEU A 20 -15.52 -12.60 1.14
C LEU A 20 -14.11 -12.18 1.56
N GLY A 21 -13.10 -13.04 1.40
CA GLY A 21 -11.71 -12.68 1.65
C GLY A 21 -11.18 -11.59 0.72
N LEU A 22 -11.73 -11.47 -0.50
CA LEU A 22 -11.35 -10.37 -1.41
C LEU A 22 -11.74 -9.01 -0.84
N LEU A 23 -12.85 -8.93 -0.10
CA LEU A 23 -13.25 -7.73 0.61
C LEU A 23 -12.24 -7.38 1.71
N ALA A 24 -11.69 -8.38 2.41
CA ALA A 24 -10.63 -8.16 3.38
C ALA A 24 -9.34 -7.62 2.72
N VAL A 25 -8.97 -8.10 1.52
CA VAL A 25 -7.85 -7.55 0.74
C VAL A 25 -8.09 -6.09 0.37
N ALA A 26 -9.28 -5.76 -0.14
CA ALA A 26 -9.63 -4.39 -0.51
C ALA A 26 -9.61 -3.45 0.72
N LEU A 27 -10.18 -3.89 1.84
CA LEU A 27 -10.13 -3.15 3.11
C LEU A 27 -8.69 -2.95 3.59
N PHE A 28 -7.84 -3.98 3.51
CA PHE A 28 -6.43 -3.89 3.88
C PHE A 28 -5.69 -2.84 3.04
N ILE A 29 -5.85 -2.87 1.71
CA ILE A 29 -5.24 -1.89 0.80
C ILE A 29 -5.70 -0.47 1.14
N GLY A 30 -7.01 -0.28 1.35
CA GLY A 30 -7.57 1.03 1.72
C GLY A 30 -7.05 1.53 3.07
N TYR A 31 -7.08 0.67 4.09
CA TYR A 31 -6.63 0.98 5.44
C TYR A 31 -5.14 1.37 5.47
N VAL A 32 -4.28 0.54 4.90
CA VAL A 32 -2.84 0.80 4.87
C VAL A 32 -2.52 2.04 4.03
N THR A 33 -3.25 2.30 2.95
CA THR A 33 -3.08 3.54 2.18
C THR A 33 -3.32 4.77 3.07
N VAL A 34 -4.45 4.82 3.76
CA VAL A 34 -4.86 6.00 4.55
C VAL A 34 -4.02 6.17 5.81
N PHE A 35 -3.79 5.09 6.55
CA PHE A 35 -3.22 5.16 7.90
C PHE A 35 -1.72 4.90 7.96
N GLN A 36 -1.10 4.32 6.92
CA GLN A 36 0.35 4.05 6.90
C GLN A 36 1.04 4.85 5.79
N ILE A 37 0.65 4.62 4.52
CA ILE A 37 1.33 5.20 3.36
C ILE A 37 1.24 6.72 3.40
N LEU A 38 0.04 7.31 3.50
CA LEU A 38 -0.09 8.77 3.49
C LEU A 38 0.70 9.48 4.64
N PRO A 39 0.63 9.02 5.90
CA PRO A 39 1.44 9.59 6.98
C PRO A 39 2.95 9.45 6.73
N GLU A 40 3.41 8.30 6.25
CA GLU A 40 4.82 8.11 5.89
C GLU A 40 5.25 9.06 4.78
N GLU A 41 4.47 9.20 3.70
CA GLU A 41 4.79 10.12 2.62
C GLU A 41 4.87 11.58 3.10
N ARG A 42 4.02 11.98 4.06
CA ARG A 42 4.10 13.33 4.66
C ARG A 42 5.39 13.53 5.44
N CYS A 43 5.79 12.55 6.24
CA CYS A 43 7.05 12.58 6.99
C CYS A 43 8.26 12.63 6.05
N LEU A 44 8.26 11.81 4.99
CA LEU A 44 9.31 11.80 3.98
C LEU A 44 9.36 13.11 3.19
N SER A 45 8.20 13.67 2.83
CA SER A 45 8.12 14.98 2.16
C SER A 45 8.69 16.09 3.04
N ALA A 46 8.42 16.07 4.34
CA ALA A 46 8.98 17.04 5.28
C ALA A 46 10.50 16.90 5.45
N ARG A 47 11.01 15.65 5.44
CA ARG A 47 12.43 15.36 5.68
C ARG A 47 13.33 15.56 4.46
N PHE A 48 12.85 15.21 3.27
CA PHE A 48 13.63 15.18 2.03
C PHE A 48 13.18 16.20 0.98
N GLN A 49 12.02 16.85 1.19
CA GLN A 49 11.53 17.96 0.38
C GLN A 49 11.55 17.70 -1.14
N ALA A 50 12.39 18.43 -1.90
CA ALA A 50 12.41 18.40 -3.35
C ALA A 50 12.82 17.03 -3.92
N ASP A 51 13.77 16.35 -3.29
CA ASP A 51 14.26 15.04 -3.75
C ASP A 51 13.14 13.99 -3.69
N TYR A 52 12.33 14.06 -2.64
CA TYR A 52 11.19 13.17 -2.50
C TYR A 52 10.07 13.46 -3.50
N ALA A 53 9.85 14.73 -3.87
CA ALA A 53 8.87 15.08 -4.89
C ALA A 53 9.24 14.50 -6.27
N VAL A 54 10.53 14.58 -6.64
CA VAL A 54 11.05 13.97 -7.87
C VAL A 54 10.91 12.45 -7.83
N TYR A 55 11.32 11.82 -6.71
CA TYR A 55 11.17 10.37 -6.53
C TYR A 55 9.71 9.91 -6.64
N ARG A 56 8.79 10.60 -5.96
CA ARG A 56 7.35 10.29 -5.96
C ARG A 56 6.71 10.46 -7.33
N ALA A 57 7.24 11.32 -8.20
CA ALA A 57 6.77 11.44 -9.58
C ALA A 57 7.20 10.26 -10.46
N ALA A 58 8.33 9.62 -10.16
CA ALA A 58 8.86 8.49 -10.91
C ALA A 58 8.28 7.13 -10.50
N VAL A 59 7.78 7.00 -9.27
CA VAL A 59 7.33 5.72 -8.69
C VAL A 59 5.88 5.79 -8.23
N ARG A 60 5.07 4.84 -8.69
CA ARG A 60 3.67 4.70 -8.27
C ARG A 60 3.56 4.02 -6.90
N ARG A 61 2.50 4.30 -6.16
CA ARG A 61 2.29 3.77 -4.79
C ARG A 61 2.11 2.26 -4.72
N TRP A 62 1.42 1.66 -5.69
CA TRP A 62 1.07 0.24 -5.66
C TRP A 62 1.67 -0.53 -6.84
N LEU A 63 1.41 -0.12 -8.09
CA LEU A 63 1.97 -0.67 -9.36
C LEU A 63 1.92 0.42 -10.44
#